data_AF-T0FHC9-F1
#
_entry.id   AF-T0FHC9-F1
#
_cell.length_a   1.000
_cell.length_b   1.000
_cell.length_c   1.000
_cell.angle_alpha   90.00
_cell.angle_beta   90.00
_cell.angle_gamma   90.00
#
_symmetry.space_group_name_H-M   'P 1'
#
loop_
_entity.id
_entity.type
_entity.pdbx_description
1 polymer ?
#
loop_
_entity_poly.entity_id
_entity_poly.type
_entity_poly.pdbx_seq_one_letter_code
_entity_poly.pdbx_strand_id
1 'polypeptide(L)'
;MKGFLLTMSGVVLTKWIDQNGHMNVSSYMNLFDQSTNILLQQSGLVSLEIDSEITLVAGRIFIEHRKELLEGESWEVWSGFVTVCSSFITITHRIRSGTSIRAVCDIRGTAFSKFTRKSAFWDIDSMMKAKRFLVPGLADRFEKNSSNSNQIFRGLEQSQSSISNRWQIVIFTVNGKPNHVGISIPNYGLADLSLLGARIISWDGSSLPKGERLFFDIEIPTPEDALAFLQQPGLLTLEIIKQEKKFKGWHLTEEAPDFVRRLRNLRSRNPSDMNCVEWIVYALELGGINIPMDVLTPTELMNWCQSNYCVILKN
;
A
#
# COMPACT_ATOMS: atom_id res chain seq x y z
N MET A 1 24.90 -9.79 11.58
CA MET A 1 24.71 -8.88 10.42
C MET A 1 23.70 -7.82 10.83
N LYS A 2 23.98 -6.52 10.64
CA LYS A 2 23.08 -5.45 11.10
C LYS A 2 21.69 -5.61 10.46
N GLY A 3 20.63 -5.53 11.26
CA GLY A 3 19.24 -5.69 10.80
C GLY A 3 18.78 -7.13 10.54
N PHE A 4 19.68 -8.12 10.65
CA PHE A 4 19.30 -9.53 10.54
C PHE A 4 19.15 -10.17 11.92
N LEU A 5 18.14 -11.01 12.04
CA LEU A 5 17.91 -11.93 13.16
C LEU A 5 18.41 -13.32 12.80
N LEU A 6 19.16 -13.97 13.68
CA LEU A 6 19.46 -15.40 13.55
C LEU A 6 18.16 -16.18 13.83
N THR A 7 17.57 -16.79 12.80
CA THR A 7 16.30 -17.51 12.94
C THR A 7 16.50 -19.00 13.15
N MET A 8 17.54 -19.60 12.56
CA MET A 8 17.82 -21.03 12.69
C MET A 8 19.32 -21.30 12.58
N SER A 9 19.78 -22.42 13.14
CA SER A 9 21.12 -22.96 12.94
C SER A 9 21.14 -24.47 13.09
N GLY A 10 22.13 -25.14 12.49
CA GLY A 10 22.26 -26.59 12.60
C GLY A 10 23.43 -27.14 11.80
N VAL A 11 23.33 -28.42 11.43
CA VAL A 11 24.27 -29.13 10.56
C VAL A 11 23.52 -29.73 9.38
N VAL A 12 24.16 -29.88 8.23
CA VAL A 12 23.53 -30.51 7.04
C VAL A 12 23.42 -32.01 7.29
N LEU A 13 22.18 -32.52 7.22
CA LEU A 13 21.88 -33.93 7.45
C LEU A 13 22.08 -34.74 6.17
N THR A 14 22.49 -36.01 6.30
CA THR A 14 22.64 -36.96 5.19
C THR A 14 21.40 -37.01 4.28
N LYS A 15 20.20 -36.98 4.88
CA LYS A 15 18.92 -37.00 4.15
C LYS A 15 18.63 -35.73 3.31
N TRP A 16 19.42 -34.67 3.45
CA TRP A 16 19.31 -33.45 2.67
C TRP A 16 20.23 -33.46 1.45
N ILE A 17 21.14 -34.42 1.35
CA ILE A 17 22.08 -34.54 0.24
C ILE A 17 21.39 -35.24 -0.94
N ASP A 18 21.49 -34.66 -2.13
CA ASP A 18 21.04 -35.31 -3.36
C ASP A 18 22.12 -36.21 -3.97
N GLN A 19 21.80 -36.84 -5.09
CA GLN A 19 22.72 -37.72 -5.82
C GLN A 19 24.01 -37.04 -6.32
N ASN A 20 24.07 -35.70 -6.34
CA ASN A 20 25.26 -34.95 -6.74
C ASN A 20 26.21 -34.68 -5.56
N GLY A 21 25.84 -35.08 -4.34
CA GLY A 21 26.71 -34.98 -3.16
C GLY A 21 26.63 -33.64 -2.42
N HIS A 22 25.64 -32.79 -2.73
CA HIS A 22 25.41 -31.52 -2.03
C HIS A 22 23.96 -31.40 -1.55
N MET A 23 23.72 -30.46 -0.64
CA MET A 23 22.39 -30.18 -0.11
C MET A 23 21.41 -29.84 -1.24
N ASN A 24 20.27 -30.53 -1.28
CA ASN A 24 19.27 -30.38 -2.31
C ASN A 24 18.48 -29.07 -2.16
N VAL A 25 17.98 -28.54 -3.27
CA VAL A 25 17.28 -27.23 -3.32
C VAL A 25 16.02 -27.21 -2.44
N SER A 26 15.29 -28.32 -2.33
CA SER A 26 14.08 -28.36 -1.50
C SER A 26 14.39 -28.21 0.00
N SER A 27 15.57 -28.66 0.43
CA SER A 27 16.02 -28.48 1.81
C SER A 27 16.35 -27.02 2.11
N TYR A 28 16.94 -26.28 1.16
CA TYR A 28 17.11 -24.81 1.30
C TYR A 28 15.75 -24.12 1.45
N MET A 29 14.78 -24.45 0.59
CA MET A 29 13.44 -23.87 0.64
C MET A 29 12.74 -24.13 1.97
N ASN A 30 12.86 -25.34 2.51
CA ASN A 30 12.31 -25.69 3.82
C ASN A 30 12.93 -24.86 4.96
N LEU A 31 14.25 -24.61 4.92
CA LEU A 31 14.91 -23.74 5.89
C LEU A 31 14.43 -22.29 5.81
N PHE A 32 14.21 -21.77 4.59
CA PHE A 32 13.69 -20.42 4.39
C PHE A 32 12.24 -20.27 4.84
N ASP A 33 11.39 -21.26 4.58
CA ASP A 33 9.99 -21.26 5.04
C ASP A 33 9.89 -21.28 6.57
N GLN A 34 10.64 -22.17 7.24
CA GLN A 34 10.69 -22.21 8.70
C GLN A 34 11.25 -20.91 9.29
N SER A 35 12.30 -20.35 8.67
CA SER A 35 12.87 -19.07 9.08
C SER A 35 11.92 -17.89 8.88
N THR A 36 11.05 -17.93 7.86
CA THR A 36 9.98 -16.96 7.67
C THR A 36 9.01 -16.98 8.84
N ASN A 37 8.56 -18.16 9.26
CA ASN A 37 7.64 -18.30 10.40
C ASN A 37 8.25 -17.75 11.69
N ILE A 38 9.52 -18.06 11.97
CA ILE A 38 10.24 -17.55 13.14
C ILE A 38 10.37 -16.02 13.08
N LEU A 39 10.75 -15.45 11.92
CA LEU A 39 10.84 -14.01 11.75
C LEU A 39 9.49 -13.32 11.99
N LEU A 40 8.40 -13.85 11.42
CA LEU A 40 7.06 -13.30 11.59
C LEU A 40 6.62 -13.29 13.06
N GLN A 41 6.85 -14.39 13.78
CA GLN A 41 6.56 -14.49 15.22
C GLN A 41 7.37 -13.48 16.03
N GLN A 42 8.68 -13.40 15.80
CA GLN A 42 9.58 -12.48 16.53
C GLN A 42 9.29 -11.02 16.21
N SER A 43 8.77 -10.74 15.02
CA SER A 43 8.35 -9.39 14.59
C SER A 43 7.00 -8.94 15.13
N GLY A 44 6.20 -9.85 15.66
CA GLY A 44 4.83 -9.59 16.10
C GLY A 44 3.79 -9.51 14.97
N LEU A 45 4.15 -9.83 13.72
CA LEU A 45 3.20 -9.89 12.60
C LEU A 45 2.28 -11.11 12.64
N VAL A 46 2.66 -12.13 13.39
CA VAL A 46 1.87 -13.34 13.64
C VAL A 46 1.98 -13.68 15.12
N SER A 47 0.84 -13.89 15.78
CA SER A 47 0.80 -14.40 17.16
C SER A 47 1.17 -15.88 17.19
N LEU A 48 1.81 -16.33 18.28
CA LEU A 48 1.98 -17.75 18.58
C LEU A 48 0.64 -18.45 18.86
N GLU A 49 -0.39 -17.68 19.17
CA GLU A 49 -1.75 -18.17 19.30
C GLU A 49 -2.27 -18.59 17.91
N ILE A 50 -2.87 -19.77 17.86
CA ILE A 50 -3.33 -20.46 16.64
C ILE A 50 -4.33 -19.60 15.82
N ASP A 51 -4.91 -18.57 16.45
CA ASP A 51 -6.01 -17.76 15.95
C ASP A 51 -5.62 -16.42 15.30
N SER A 52 -4.35 -16.21 14.93
CA SER A 52 -4.01 -15.06 14.08
C SER A 52 -4.89 -15.07 12.81
N GLU A 53 -5.76 -14.07 12.67
CA GLU A 53 -6.70 -13.96 11.53
C GLU A 53 -5.95 -13.80 10.20
N ILE A 54 -4.73 -13.27 10.26
CA ILE A 54 -3.88 -12.98 9.11
C ILE A 54 -2.87 -14.12 8.91
N THR A 55 -2.66 -14.49 7.64
CA THR A 55 -1.60 -15.36 7.15
C THR A 55 -0.82 -14.66 6.05
N LEU A 56 0.43 -15.07 5.84
CA LEU A 56 1.23 -14.64 4.70
C LEU A 56 1.04 -15.63 3.53
N VAL A 57 0.81 -15.12 2.33
CA VAL A 57 0.86 -15.92 1.10
C VAL A 57 2.03 -15.44 0.25
N ALA A 58 3.01 -16.31 0.00
CA ALA A 58 4.15 -16.02 -0.84
C ALA A 58 3.70 -15.85 -2.30
N GLY A 59 3.93 -14.66 -2.87
CA GLY A 59 3.61 -14.35 -4.26
C GLY A 59 4.81 -14.40 -5.19
N ARG A 60 6.01 -14.11 -4.68
CA ARG A 60 7.28 -14.15 -5.44
C ARG A 60 8.41 -14.65 -4.56
N ILE A 61 9.27 -15.49 -5.13
CA ILE A 61 10.43 -16.05 -4.46
C ILE A 61 11.61 -15.94 -5.43
N PHE A 62 12.74 -15.45 -4.94
CA PHE A 62 14.01 -15.43 -5.65
C PHE A 62 15.05 -16.15 -4.78
N ILE A 63 15.74 -17.12 -5.35
CA ILE A 63 16.80 -17.88 -4.66
C ILE A 63 18.09 -17.81 -5.47
N GLU A 64 19.19 -17.57 -4.78
CA GLU A 64 20.54 -17.53 -5.34
C GLU A 64 21.43 -18.47 -4.53
N HIS A 65 21.92 -19.54 -5.16
CA HIS A 65 22.90 -20.44 -4.59
C HIS A 65 24.29 -19.94 -4.98
N ARG A 66 25.10 -19.58 -3.98
CA ARG A 66 26.46 -19.04 -4.19
C ARG A 66 27.54 -20.09 -4.04
N LYS A 67 27.32 -21.02 -3.11
CA LYS A 67 28.23 -22.13 -2.86
C LYS A 67 27.46 -23.28 -2.22
N GLU A 68 27.83 -24.49 -2.61
CA GLU A 68 27.26 -25.73 -2.10
C GLU A 68 27.47 -25.87 -0.58
N LEU A 69 26.53 -26.56 0.06
CA LEU A 69 26.61 -27.02 1.44
C LEU A 69 26.76 -28.53 1.42
N LEU A 70 27.72 -29.05 2.18
CA LEU A 70 28.04 -30.47 2.21
C LEU A 70 27.53 -31.13 3.49
N GLU A 71 27.45 -32.46 3.48
CA GLU A 71 27.06 -33.25 4.65
C GLU A 71 27.92 -32.91 5.87
N GLY A 72 27.29 -32.76 7.04
CA GLY A 72 27.97 -32.44 8.29
C GLY A 72 28.42 -30.98 8.43
N GLU A 73 28.31 -30.17 7.38
CA GLU A 73 28.65 -28.75 7.44
C GLU A 73 27.68 -27.98 8.35
N SER A 74 28.22 -27.13 9.24
CA SER A 74 27.39 -26.27 10.08
C SER A 74 26.79 -25.11 9.26
N TRP A 75 25.58 -24.71 9.60
CA TRP A 75 24.89 -23.61 8.92
C TRP A 75 24.07 -22.74 9.90
N GLU A 76 23.83 -21.51 9.48
CA GLU A 76 22.98 -20.53 10.15
C GLU A 76 22.08 -19.84 9.11
N VAL A 77 20.79 -19.69 9.39
CA VAL A 77 19.87 -18.86 8.59
C VAL A 77 19.68 -17.54 9.33
N TRP A 78 20.02 -16.46 8.66
CA TRP A 78 19.81 -15.10 9.13
C TRP A 78 18.73 -14.44 8.28
N SER A 79 17.71 -13.88 8.92
CA SER A 79 16.52 -13.35 8.26
C SER A 79 16.26 -11.90 8.66
N GLY A 80 15.64 -11.13 7.78
CA GLY A 80 15.20 -9.77 8.06
C GLY A 80 14.21 -9.27 7.03
N PHE A 81 13.59 -8.12 7.28
CA PHE A 81 12.71 -7.49 6.30
C PHE A 81 13.49 -6.57 5.38
N VAL A 82 13.11 -6.58 4.12
CA VAL A 82 13.51 -5.56 3.13
C VAL A 82 12.45 -4.47 3.07
N THR A 83 11.17 -4.87 3.05
CA THR A 83 10.02 -3.96 2.98
C THR A 83 8.93 -4.43 3.94
N VAL A 84 8.32 -3.50 4.68
CA VAL A 84 7.16 -3.75 5.54
C VAL A 84 6.05 -2.75 5.21
N CYS A 85 4.98 -3.23 4.60
CA CYS A 85 3.77 -2.47 4.28
C CYS A 85 2.55 -3.12 4.93
N SER A 86 1.41 -2.42 4.93
CA SER A 86 0.18 -2.93 5.55
C SER A 86 -0.37 -4.16 4.85
N SER A 87 -0.25 -4.25 3.53
CA SER A 87 -0.79 -5.35 2.73
C SER A 87 0.24 -6.37 2.27
N PHE A 88 1.54 -6.07 2.34
CA PHE A 88 2.60 -6.97 1.90
C PHE A 88 3.92 -6.72 2.64
N ILE A 89 4.79 -7.72 2.62
CA ILE A 89 6.16 -7.64 3.11
C ILE A 89 7.12 -8.28 2.10
N THR A 90 8.37 -7.85 2.13
CA THR A 90 9.49 -8.53 1.47
C THR A 90 10.48 -8.97 2.55
N ILE A 91 10.77 -10.27 2.61
CA ILE A 91 11.71 -10.90 3.55
C ILE A 91 12.98 -11.26 2.77
N THR A 92 14.13 -11.15 3.42
CA THR A 92 15.40 -11.67 2.92
C THR A 92 15.97 -12.68 3.91
N HIS A 93 16.55 -13.76 3.38
CA HIS A 93 17.23 -14.79 4.13
C HIS A 93 18.65 -14.97 3.59
N ARG A 94 19.58 -15.24 4.49
CA ARG A 94 20.97 -15.58 4.17
C ARG A 94 21.37 -16.83 4.93
N ILE A 95 21.71 -17.88 4.20
CA ILE A 95 22.35 -19.06 4.79
C ILE A 95 23.86 -18.86 4.80
N ARG A 96 24.46 -19.01 5.98
CA ARG A 96 25.90 -18.89 6.21
C ARG A 96 26.46 -20.22 6.69
N SER A 97 27.67 -20.54 6.26
CA SER A 97 28.53 -21.53 6.91
C SER A 97 29.91 -20.93 7.13
N GLY A 98 30.35 -20.89 8.40
CA GLY A 98 31.53 -20.13 8.81
C GLY A 98 31.39 -18.64 8.47
N THR A 99 32.31 -18.12 7.66
CA THR A 99 32.28 -16.73 7.18
C THR A 99 31.60 -16.56 5.82
N SER A 100 31.26 -17.66 5.13
CA SER A 100 30.76 -17.63 3.75
C SER A 100 29.24 -17.67 3.70
N ILE A 101 28.62 -16.77 2.93
CA ILE A 101 27.22 -16.91 2.51
C ILE A 101 27.15 -18.02 1.46
N ARG A 102 26.25 -18.98 1.68
CA ARG A 102 26.03 -20.15 0.81
C ARG A 102 24.83 -19.95 -0.09
N ALA A 103 23.75 -19.39 0.44
CA ALA A 103 22.56 -19.06 -0.32
C ALA A 103 21.87 -17.79 0.19
N VAL A 104 21.16 -17.11 -0.71
CA VAL A 104 20.29 -15.97 -0.42
C VAL A 104 18.91 -16.28 -0.96
N CYS A 105 17.87 -15.89 -0.22
CA CYS A 105 16.49 -16.00 -0.67
C CYS A 105 15.72 -14.74 -0.32
N ASP A 106 15.04 -14.15 -1.30
CA ASP A 106 14.11 -13.05 -1.09
C ASP A 106 12.68 -13.54 -1.36
N ILE A 107 11.74 -13.23 -0.46
CA ILE A 107 10.35 -13.67 -0.52
C ILE A 107 9.44 -12.45 -0.40
N ARG A 108 8.57 -12.21 -1.39
CA ARG A 108 7.49 -11.23 -1.28
C ARG A 108 6.18 -11.95 -0.96
N GLY A 109 5.60 -11.61 0.18
CA GLY A 109 4.33 -12.17 0.64
C GLY A 109 3.28 -11.10 0.87
N THR A 110 2.03 -11.46 0.58
CA THR A 110 0.85 -10.60 0.80
C THR A 110 0.09 -11.08 2.03
N ALA A 111 -0.41 -10.14 2.85
CA ALA A 111 -1.30 -10.45 3.96
C ALA A 111 -2.66 -10.94 3.45
N PHE A 112 -3.14 -12.05 3.98
CA PHE A 112 -4.44 -12.64 3.68
C PHE A 112 -5.19 -12.98 4.96
N SER A 113 -6.50 -12.77 4.97
CA SER A 113 -7.38 -13.27 6.02
C SER A 113 -7.59 -14.77 5.85
N LYS A 114 -7.35 -15.55 6.89
CA LYS A 114 -7.61 -17.00 6.92
C LYS A 114 -9.10 -17.31 6.77
N PHE A 115 -9.97 -16.43 7.27
CA PHE A 115 -11.42 -16.58 7.19
C PHE A 115 -11.96 -16.26 5.80
N THR A 116 -11.67 -15.07 5.28
CA THR A 116 -12.25 -14.61 4.02
C THR A 116 -11.47 -15.08 2.79
N ARG A 117 -10.22 -15.56 2.98
CA ARG A 117 -9.27 -15.91 1.91
C ARG A 117 -9.02 -14.77 0.92
N LYS A 118 -9.16 -13.53 1.39
CA LYS A 118 -8.88 -12.30 0.63
C LYS A 118 -7.68 -11.57 1.23
N SER A 119 -7.13 -10.64 0.44
CA SER A 119 -6.11 -9.71 0.93
C SER A 119 -6.61 -8.98 2.17
N ALA A 120 -5.72 -8.86 3.15
CA ALA A 120 -5.94 -8.20 4.42
C ALA A 120 -4.83 -7.20 4.68
N PHE A 121 -4.90 -6.52 5.83
CA PHE A 121 -3.92 -5.53 6.26
C PHE A 121 -3.47 -5.84 7.69
N TRP A 122 -2.17 -5.74 7.95
CA TRP A 122 -1.67 -5.66 9.32
C TRP A 122 -1.98 -4.30 9.93
N ASP A 123 -2.25 -4.29 11.24
CA ASP A 123 -2.39 -3.06 12.01
C ASP A 123 -1.06 -2.30 12.12
N ILE A 124 -1.17 -1.01 12.47
CA ILE A 124 -0.02 -0.10 12.53
C ILE A 124 0.98 -0.54 13.61
N ASP A 125 0.52 -1.05 14.76
CA ASP A 125 1.41 -1.43 15.86
C ASP A 125 2.26 -2.64 15.48
N SER A 126 1.65 -3.66 14.86
CA SER A 126 2.34 -4.84 14.34
C SER A 126 3.37 -4.46 13.27
N MET A 127 3.01 -3.56 12.34
CA MET A 127 3.97 -3.05 11.36
C MET A 127 5.15 -2.31 12.01
N MET A 128 4.89 -1.47 13.01
CA MET A 128 5.94 -0.71 13.70
C MET A 128 6.90 -1.62 14.48
N LYS A 129 6.40 -2.72 15.07
CA LYS A 129 7.26 -3.75 15.66
C LYS A 129 8.12 -4.44 14.60
N ALA A 130 7.53 -4.83 13.48
CA ALA A 130 8.24 -5.50 12.40
C ALA A 130 9.33 -4.64 11.75
N LYS A 131 9.09 -3.32 11.62
CA LYS A 131 10.07 -2.38 11.06
C LYS A 131 11.39 -2.33 11.82
N ARG A 132 11.44 -2.78 13.09
CA ARG A 132 12.70 -2.91 13.86
C ARG A 132 13.66 -3.95 13.28
N PHE A 133 13.15 -4.87 12.46
CA PHE A 133 13.91 -5.91 11.78
C PHE A 133 14.14 -5.59 10.29
N LEU A 134 13.97 -4.33 9.88
CA LEU A 134 14.39 -3.88 8.57
C LEU A 134 15.90 -3.98 8.43
N VAL A 135 16.36 -4.50 7.29
CA VAL A 135 17.78 -4.57 6.93
C VAL A 135 18.19 -3.25 6.29
N PRO A 136 18.99 -2.40 6.96
CA PRO A 136 19.28 -1.07 6.45
C PRO A 136 20.04 -1.11 5.13
N GLY A 137 19.57 -0.33 4.15
CA GLY A 137 20.23 -0.15 2.85
C GLY A 137 20.09 -1.33 1.87
N LEU A 138 19.27 -2.34 2.20
CA LEU A 138 18.97 -3.42 1.27
C LEU A 138 17.81 -3.02 0.34
N ALA A 139 18.04 -3.03 -0.97
CA ALA A 139 17.00 -2.73 -1.95
C ALA A 139 16.03 -3.91 -2.10
N ASP A 140 14.73 -3.62 -2.23
CA ASP A 140 13.72 -4.64 -2.55
C ASP A 140 13.90 -5.12 -3.98
N ARG A 141 14.39 -6.34 -4.15
CA ARG A 141 14.60 -6.97 -5.47
C ARG A 141 13.33 -7.04 -6.31
N PHE A 142 12.16 -7.08 -5.68
CA PHE A 142 10.89 -7.19 -6.35
C PHE A 142 10.24 -5.84 -6.64
N GLU A 143 10.76 -4.75 -6.06
CA GLU A 143 10.51 -3.44 -6.64
C GLU A 143 11.19 -3.43 -8.01
N LYS A 144 10.37 -3.33 -9.07
CA LYS A 144 10.92 -3.01 -10.38
C LYS A 144 11.72 -1.71 -10.21
N ASN A 145 12.83 -1.59 -10.93
CA ASN A 145 13.47 -0.31 -11.24
C ASN A 145 12.49 0.58 -12.04
N SER A 146 11.35 0.92 -11.44
CA SER A 146 10.68 2.17 -11.69
C SER A 146 11.65 3.19 -11.10
N SER A 147 12.40 3.90 -11.92
CA SER A 147 13.43 4.86 -11.51
C SER A 147 12.93 5.99 -10.58
N ASN A 148 11.69 5.93 -10.11
CA ASN A 148 11.04 6.89 -9.22
C ASN A 148 10.42 6.29 -7.93
N SER A 149 10.34 4.96 -7.74
CA SER A 149 9.71 4.42 -6.51
C SER A 149 10.55 4.61 -5.24
N ASN A 150 11.87 4.81 -5.39
CA ASN A 150 12.77 5.17 -4.29
C ASN A 150 12.55 6.59 -3.74
N GLN A 151 11.68 7.42 -4.33
CA GLN A 151 11.29 8.72 -3.76
C GLN A 151 10.10 8.64 -2.79
N ILE A 152 9.26 7.59 -2.86
CA ILE A 152 8.08 7.49 -1.99
C ILE A 152 8.45 6.99 -0.58
N PHE A 153 9.44 6.09 -0.46
CA PHE A 153 9.84 5.55 0.85
C PHE A 153 11.02 6.23 1.53
N ARG A 154 11.82 7.04 0.83
CA ARG A 154 12.78 7.95 1.49
C ARG A 154 12.11 9.09 2.28
N GLY A 155 10.80 9.33 2.05
CA GLY A 155 10.01 10.33 2.76
C GLY A 155 9.55 9.92 4.18
N LEU A 156 9.64 8.64 4.57
CA LEU A 156 9.20 8.21 5.91
C LEU A 156 10.34 8.12 6.94
N GLU A 157 11.60 8.17 6.52
CA GLU A 157 12.77 8.23 7.42
C GLU A 157 13.45 9.61 7.44
N GLN A 158 13.03 10.56 6.60
CA GLN A 158 13.51 11.94 6.64
C GLN A 158 12.65 12.80 7.56
N SER A 159 12.95 12.71 8.87
CA SER A 159 12.37 13.56 9.91
C SER A 159 10.85 13.44 10.05
N GLN A 160 10.31 13.76 11.23
CA GLN A 160 8.90 14.17 11.32
C GLN A 160 8.75 15.49 10.56
N SER A 161 8.82 15.48 9.23
CA SER A 161 8.37 16.63 8.46
C SER A 161 6.88 16.69 8.71
N SER A 162 6.44 17.68 9.47
CA SER A 162 5.03 18.01 9.69
C SER A 162 4.28 17.86 8.36
N ILE A 163 3.16 17.15 8.36
CA ILE A 163 2.33 17.00 7.17
C ILE A 163 2.03 18.42 6.68
N SER A 164 2.35 18.70 5.42
CA SER A 164 2.07 20.01 4.83
C SER A 164 0.58 20.30 4.98
N ASN A 165 0.22 21.45 5.51
CA ASN A 165 -1.18 21.89 5.56
C ASN A 165 -1.67 22.34 4.17
N ARG A 166 -0.78 22.61 3.21
CA ARG A 166 -1.15 23.02 1.85
C ARG A 166 -1.33 21.83 0.92
N TRP A 167 -2.58 21.53 0.58
CA TRP A 167 -2.98 20.47 -0.34
C TRP A 167 -3.59 21.08 -1.61
N GLN A 168 -3.94 20.25 -2.60
CA GLN A 168 -4.66 20.74 -3.79
C GLN A 168 -5.87 19.87 -4.08
N ILE A 169 -7.07 20.45 -4.19
CA ILE A 169 -8.22 19.75 -4.76
C ILE A 169 -7.99 19.66 -6.27
N VAL A 170 -8.20 18.47 -6.84
CA VAL A 170 -7.98 18.20 -8.26
C VAL A 170 -9.30 17.80 -8.90
N ILE A 171 -9.80 18.65 -9.80
CA ILE A 171 -11.00 18.36 -10.60
C ILE A 171 -10.55 17.83 -11.95
N PHE A 172 -10.94 16.59 -12.27
CA PHE A 172 -10.72 15.98 -13.56
C PHE A 172 -11.89 16.28 -14.47
N THR A 173 -11.61 16.73 -15.68
CA THR A 173 -12.63 17.07 -16.67
C THR A 173 -12.55 16.16 -17.90
N VAL A 174 -13.72 15.90 -18.48
CA VAL A 174 -13.87 15.16 -19.74
C VAL A 174 -14.68 16.05 -20.67
N ASN A 175 -14.11 16.37 -21.85
CA ASN A 175 -14.71 17.30 -22.81
C ASN A 175 -15.12 18.66 -22.17
N GLY A 176 -14.26 19.20 -21.29
CA GLY A 176 -14.49 20.47 -20.60
C GLY A 176 -15.52 20.43 -19.45
N LYS A 177 -16.09 19.26 -19.14
CA LYS A 177 -17.04 19.10 -18.02
C LYS A 177 -16.38 18.40 -16.82
N PRO A 178 -16.53 18.92 -15.59
CA PRO A 178 -16.10 18.22 -14.37
C PRO A 178 -16.70 16.83 -14.27
N ASN A 179 -15.85 15.82 -14.09
CA ASN A 179 -16.27 14.42 -14.10
C ASN A 179 -15.86 13.64 -12.85
N HIS A 180 -14.68 13.93 -12.30
CA HIS A 180 -14.15 13.25 -11.13
C HIS A 180 -13.36 14.21 -10.25
N VAL A 181 -13.12 13.82 -8.99
CA VAL A 181 -12.31 14.60 -8.05
C VAL A 181 -11.34 13.70 -7.29
N GLY A 182 -10.15 14.23 -7.05
CA GLY A 182 -9.22 13.72 -6.04
C GLY A 182 -8.58 14.87 -5.26
N ILE A 183 -7.69 14.54 -4.34
CA ILE A 183 -6.93 15.51 -3.56
C ILE A 183 -5.44 15.19 -3.59
N SER A 184 -4.64 16.16 -4.01
CA SER A 184 -3.18 16.12 -4.02
C SER A 184 -2.65 16.42 -2.64
N ILE A 185 -1.91 15.47 -2.07
CA ILE A 185 -1.30 15.55 -0.76
C ILE A 185 0.23 15.55 -0.95
N PRO A 186 0.93 16.62 -0.56
CA PRO A 186 2.38 16.71 -0.72
C PRO A 186 3.09 15.50 -0.08
N ASN A 187 4.04 14.91 -0.81
CA ASN A 187 4.80 13.71 -0.42
C ASN A 187 4.01 12.40 -0.30
N TYR A 188 2.68 12.41 -0.45
CA TYR A 188 1.85 11.19 -0.42
C TYR A 188 1.31 10.82 -1.81
N GLY A 189 0.88 11.81 -2.61
CA GLY A 189 0.33 11.59 -3.95
C GLY A 189 -1.09 12.13 -4.12
N LEU A 190 -1.83 11.58 -5.07
CA LEU A 190 -3.24 11.89 -5.32
C LEU A 190 -4.11 10.85 -4.61
N ALA A 191 -4.90 11.28 -3.64
CA ALA A 191 -5.96 10.45 -3.07
C ALA A 191 -7.23 10.54 -3.94
N ASP A 192 -7.76 9.39 -4.36
CA ASP A 192 -9.01 9.29 -5.13
C ASP A 192 -9.89 8.13 -4.64
N LEU A 193 -11.21 8.30 -4.75
CA LEU A 193 -12.19 7.24 -4.55
C LEU A 193 -12.85 6.91 -5.89
N SER A 194 -12.48 5.77 -6.47
CA SER A 194 -12.98 5.33 -7.78
C SER A 194 -13.76 4.01 -7.69
N LEU A 195 -14.16 3.46 -8.85
CA LEU A 195 -14.73 2.11 -8.94
C LEU A 195 -13.76 1.02 -8.44
N LEU A 196 -12.46 1.32 -8.34
CA LEU A 196 -11.44 0.43 -7.78
C LEU A 196 -11.28 0.58 -6.26
N GLY A 197 -12.01 1.50 -5.64
CA GLY A 197 -11.92 1.84 -4.23
C GLY A 197 -11.02 3.06 -3.95
N ALA A 198 -10.91 3.40 -2.67
CA ALA A 198 -10.06 4.46 -2.16
C ALA A 198 -8.58 4.06 -2.28
N ARG A 199 -7.75 5.00 -2.72
CA ARG A 199 -6.30 4.80 -2.85
C ARG A 199 -5.58 6.15 -2.85
N ILE A 200 -4.29 6.11 -2.55
CA ILE A 200 -3.36 7.21 -2.79
C ILE A 200 -2.36 6.75 -3.85
N ILE A 201 -2.36 7.40 -5.01
CA ILE A 201 -1.50 7.07 -6.15
C ILE A 201 -0.45 8.14 -6.36
N SER A 202 0.76 7.73 -6.75
CA SER A 202 1.84 8.66 -7.06
C SER A 202 1.51 9.50 -8.30
N TRP A 203 1.94 10.77 -8.28
CA TRP A 203 1.75 11.73 -9.38
C TRP A 203 2.55 11.41 -10.64
N ASP A 204 3.57 10.58 -10.54
CA ASP A 204 4.44 10.17 -11.65
C ASP A 204 3.89 8.98 -12.46
N GLY A 205 2.77 8.39 -12.02
CA GLY A 205 2.25 7.15 -12.59
C GLY A 205 1.42 7.35 -13.87
N SER A 206 1.53 6.39 -14.79
CA SER A 206 0.61 6.23 -15.96
C SER A 206 -0.84 5.90 -15.55
N SER A 207 -1.11 5.80 -14.25
CA SER A 207 -2.39 5.40 -13.65
C SER A 207 -3.31 6.58 -13.30
N LEU A 208 -2.86 7.82 -13.51
CA LEU A 208 -3.71 8.99 -13.28
C LEU A 208 -4.90 9.00 -14.26
N PRO A 209 -6.09 9.48 -13.84
CA PRO A 209 -7.20 9.67 -14.76
C PRO A 209 -6.78 10.55 -15.96
N LYS A 210 -7.23 10.14 -17.15
CA LYS A 210 -7.05 10.88 -18.39
C LYS A 210 -7.99 12.10 -18.38
N GLY A 211 -7.59 13.18 -19.06
CA GLY A 211 -8.37 14.40 -19.17
C GLY A 211 -7.62 15.63 -18.64
N GLU A 212 -8.21 16.80 -18.87
CA GLU A 212 -7.70 18.07 -18.33
C GLU A 212 -7.98 18.13 -16.82
N ARG A 213 -7.13 18.86 -16.11
CA ARG A 213 -7.13 18.92 -14.64
C ARG A 213 -7.11 20.36 -14.16
N LEU A 214 -8.00 20.68 -13.24
CA LEU A 214 -8.02 21.96 -12.55
C LEU A 214 -7.53 21.76 -11.12
N PHE A 215 -6.63 22.63 -10.67
CA PHE A 215 -6.05 22.56 -9.33
C PHE A 215 -6.47 23.77 -8.50
N PHE A 216 -6.86 23.50 -7.26
CA PHE A 216 -7.25 24.51 -6.29
C PHE A 216 -6.44 24.31 -5.02
N ASP A 217 -5.58 25.27 -4.69
CA ASP A 217 -4.79 25.21 -3.45
C ASP A 217 -5.70 25.40 -2.24
N ILE A 218 -5.56 24.52 -1.25
CA ILE A 218 -6.29 24.58 0.00
C ILE A 218 -5.35 24.42 1.18
N GLU A 219 -5.59 25.19 2.23
CA GLU A 219 -4.86 25.08 3.50
C GLU A 219 -5.75 24.36 4.50
N ILE A 220 -5.32 23.19 4.96
CA ILE A 220 -6.05 22.30 5.86
C ILE A 220 -5.57 22.53 7.30
N PRO A 221 -6.42 23.05 8.20
CA PRO A 221 -6.06 23.27 9.60
C PRO A 221 -5.52 22.04 10.33
N THR A 222 -6.14 20.89 10.15
CA THR A 222 -5.78 19.62 10.84
C THR A 222 -5.53 18.50 9.83
N PRO A 223 -4.41 18.53 9.10
CA PRO A 223 -4.15 17.61 7.99
C PRO A 223 -4.02 16.14 8.42
N GLU A 224 -3.71 15.87 9.70
CA GLU A 224 -3.55 14.53 10.25
C GLU A 224 -4.85 13.70 10.15
N ASP A 225 -5.98 14.26 10.60
CA ASP A 225 -7.27 13.56 10.63
C ASP A 225 -7.80 13.32 9.21
N ALA A 226 -7.65 14.32 8.34
CA ALA A 226 -7.97 14.21 6.93
C ALA A 226 -7.15 13.10 6.25
N LEU A 227 -5.83 13.07 6.47
CA LEU A 227 -4.95 12.07 5.88
C LEU A 227 -5.25 10.67 6.42
N ALA A 228 -5.45 10.53 7.72
CA ALA A 228 -5.79 9.27 8.36
C ALA A 228 -7.06 8.67 7.75
N PHE A 229 -8.07 9.48 7.44
CA PHE A 229 -9.26 9.05 6.73
C PHE A 229 -8.98 8.65 5.28
N LEU A 230 -8.24 9.47 4.52
CA LEU A 230 -7.92 9.20 3.10
C LEU A 230 -7.09 7.92 2.88
N GLN A 231 -6.37 7.46 3.90
CA GLN A 231 -5.62 6.20 3.88
C GLN A 231 -6.48 4.97 4.16
N GLN A 232 -7.72 5.13 4.63
CA GLN A 232 -8.61 4.01 4.91
C GLN A 232 -9.19 3.43 3.61
N PRO A 233 -9.41 2.10 3.55
CA PRO A 233 -10.16 1.51 2.46
C PRO A 233 -11.57 2.11 2.38
N GLY A 234 -12.00 2.44 1.17
CA GLY A 234 -13.33 3.00 0.90
C GLY A 234 -13.85 2.48 -0.43
N LEU A 235 -15.18 2.45 -0.57
CA LEU A 235 -15.87 2.10 -1.81
C LEU A 235 -16.90 3.17 -2.13
N LEU A 236 -17.16 3.35 -3.43
CA LEU A 236 -18.30 4.15 -3.87
C LEU A 236 -19.60 3.54 -3.33
N THR A 237 -20.62 4.37 -3.15
CA THR A 237 -21.97 3.90 -2.80
C THR A 237 -22.42 2.78 -3.73
N LEU A 238 -23.09 1.79 -3.14
CA LEU A 238 -23.50 0.58 -3.83
C LEU A 238 -24.33 0.86 -5.09
N GLU A 239 -25.12 1.93 -5.10
CA GLU A 239 -25.95 2.31 -6.24
C GLU A 239 -25.11 2.77 -7.44
N ILE A 240 -24.00 3.49 -7.23
CA ILE A 240 -23.07 3.85 -8.31
C ILE A 240 -22.40 2.58 -8.85
N ILE A 241 -21.96 1.67 -7.97
CA ILE A 241 -21.34 0.41 -8.37
C ILE A 241 -22.32 -0.46 -9.18
N LYS A 242 -23.59 -0.54 -8.75
CA LYS A 242 -24.65 -1.25 -9.47
C LYS A 242 -24.91 -0.63 -10.83
N GLN A 243 -24.94 0.69 -10.92
CA GLN A 243 -25.17 1.42 -12.18
C GLN A 243 -24.08 1.10 -13.20
N GLU A 244 -22.80 1.16 -12.81
CA GLU A 244 -21.69 0.77 -13.68
C GLU A 244 -21.75 -0.73 -14.08
N LYS A 245 -22.12 -1.61 -13.15
CA LYS A 245 -22.28 -3.04 -13.46
C LYS A 245 -23.38 -3.29 -14.48
N LYS A 246 -24.47 -2.52 -14.42
CA LYS A 246 -25.60 -2.62 -15.35
C LYS A 246 -25.24 -2.04 -16.72
N PHE A 247 -24.46 -0.96 -16.75
CA PHE A 247 -24.06 -0.25 -17.97
C PHE A 247 -22.56 -0.05 -17.98
N LYS A 248 -21.80 -1.02 -18.49
CA LYS A 248 -20.33 -0.96 -18.51
C LYS A 248 -19.82 0.27 -19.25
N GLY A 249 -18.89 1.01 -18.65
CA GLY A 249 -18.34 2.25 -19.19
C GLY A 249 -19.19 3.48 -18.89
N TRP A 250 -20.29 3.34 -18.13
CA TRP A 250 -21.17 4.44 -17.78
C TRP A 250 -20.44 5.56 -17.02
N HIS A 251 -19.48 5.23 -16.16
CA HIS A 251 -18.65 6.22 -15.45
C HIS A 251 -17.89 7.19 -16.36
N LEU A 252 -17.73 6.89 -17.65
CA LEU A 252 -17.08 7.76 -18.64
C LEU A 252 -18.08 8.68 -19.37
N THR A 253 -19.37 8.57 -19.07
CA THR A 253 -20.42 9.39 -19.69
C THR A 253 -20.55 10.75 -19.01
N GLU A 254 -21.10 11.74 -19.73
CA GLU A 254 -21.33 13.08 -19.20
C GLU A 254 -22.36 13.11 -18.06
N GLU A 255 -23.26 12.13 -17.97
CA GLU A 255 -24.29 12.07 -16.92
C GLU A 255 -23.79 11.45 -15.61
N ALA A 256 -22.69 10.70 -15.63
CA ALA A 256 -22.20 9.97 -14.47
C ALA A 256 -21.92 10.85 -13.22
N PRO A 257 -21.33 12.05 -13.35
CA PRO A 257 -21.00 12.90 -12.20
C PRO A 257 -22.25 13.38 -11.44
N ASP A 258 -23.36 13.59 -12.15
CA ASP A 258 -24.60 14.13 -11.58
C ASP A 258 -25.55 13.04 -11.08
N PHE A 259 -25.21 11.76 -11.27
CA PHE A 259 -26.06 10.64 -10.85
C PHE A 259 -26.41 10.66 -9.36
N VAL A 260 -25.48 11.13 -8.53
CA VAL A 260 -25.73 11.25 -7.08
C VAL A 260 -26.94 12.13 -6.77
N ARG A 261 -27.26 13.13 -7.60
CA ARG A 261 -28.43 13.98 -7.43
C ARG A 261 -29.75 13.22 -7.61
N ARG A 262 -29.73 12.08 -8.32
CA ARG A 262 -30.89 11.17 -8.40
C ARG A 262 -31.01 10.32 -7.14
N LEU A 263 -29.93 10.15 -6.37
CA LEU A 263 -29.92 9.36 -5.13
C LEU A 263 -30.31 10.22 -3.92
N ARG A 264 -29.84 11.47 -3.86
CA ARG A 264 -30.02 12.34 -2.68
C ARG A 264 -29.80 13.83 -3.01
N ASN A 265 -30.35 14.68 -2.14
CA ASN A 265 -30.21 16.14 -2.23
C ASN A 265 -29.09 16.71 -1.33
N LEU A 266 -28.66 15.95 -0.32
CA LEU A 266 -27.61 16.33 0.62
C LEU A 266 -26.56 15.21 0.69
N ARG A 267 -25.30 15.60 0.90
CA ARG A 267 -24.18 14.67 1.00
C ARG A 267 -24.39 13.60 2.08
N SER A 268 -23.92 12.40 1.80
CA SER A 268 -23.69 11.38 2.83
C SER A 268 -22.57 11.77 3.79
N ARG A 269 -22.72 11.36 5.06
CA ARG A 269 -21.64 11.35 6.05
C ARG A 269 -21.22 9.95 6.48
N ASN A 270 -21.79 8.91 5.83
CA ASN A 270 -21.45 7.53 6.10
C ASN A 270 -20.34 7.07 5.14
N PRO A 271 -19.11 6.76 5.59
CA PRO A 271 -18.01 6.35 4.73
C PRO A 271 -18.29 5.12 3.84
N SER A 272 -19.26 4.29 4.22
CA SER A 272 -19.69 3.12 3.43
C SER A 272 -20.70 3.47 2.32
N ASP A 273 -21.12 4.72 2.22
CA ASP A 273 -22.16 5.20 1.32
C ASP A 273 -21.81 6.61 0.80
N MET A 274 -20.66 6.76 0.14
CA MET A 274 -20.21 8.03 -0.44
C MET A 274 -19.89 7.88 -1.93
N ASN A 275 -20.05 8.96 -2.68
CA ASN A 275 -19.42 9.15 -3.98
C ASN A 275 -18.01 9.75 -3.82
N CYS A 276 -17.30 9.99 -4.92
CA CYS A 276 -15.95 10.58 -4.89
C CYS A 276 -15.88 12.00 -4.28
N VAL A 277 -16.88 12.85 -4.54
CA VAL A 277 -16.98 14.21 -4.00
C VAL A 277 -17.24 14.18 -2.50
N GLU A 278 -18.24 13.41 -2.08
CA GLU A 278 -18.60 13.25 -0.66
C GLU A 278 -17.42 12.75 0.16
N TRP A 279 -16.64 11.80 -0.37
CA TRP A 279 -15.45 11.27 0.30
C TRP A 279 -14.35 12.33 0.46
N ILE A 280 -14.05 13.09 -0.59
CA ILE A 280 -13.06 14.18 -0.52
C ILE A 280 -13.54 15.29 0.42
N VAL A 281 -14.80 15.70 0.32
CA VAL A 281 -15.35 16.75 1.17
C VAL A 281 -15.37 16.32 2.64
N TYR A 282 -15.71 15.06 2.93
CA TYR A 282 -15.67 14.54 4.30
C TYR A 282 -14.24 14.56 4.87
N ALA A 283 -13.22 14.22 4.08
CA ALA A 283 -11.82 14.35 4.47
C ALA A 283 -11.46 15.81 4.80
N LEU A 284 -11.89 16.76 3.97
CA LEU A 284 -11.66 18.19 4.19
C LEU A 284 -12.37 18.69 5.46
N GLU A 285 -13.58 18.22 5.74
CA GLU A 285 -14.34 18.54 6.96
C GLU A 285 -13.63 18.02 8.23
N LEU A 286 -13.08 16.80 8.19
CA LEU A 286 -12.22 16.29 9.26
C LEU A 286 -10.95 17.13 9.43
N GLY A 287 -10.45 17.69 8.32
CA GLY A 287 -9.35 18.65 8.30
C GLY A 287 -9.70 20.06 8.76
N GLY A 288 -10.96 20.33 9.15
CA GLY A 288 -11.41 21.63 9.66
C GLY A 288 -12.02 22.57 8.62
N ILE A 289 -12.23 22.12 7.38
CA ILE A 289 -12.83 22.94 6.31
C ILE A 289 -14.34 22.74 6.27
N ASN A 290 -15.11 23.81 6.39
CA ASN A 290 -16.56 23.74 6.28
C ASN A 290 -17.01 23.88 4.83
N ILE A 291 -17.67 22.83 4.30
CA ILE A 291 -18.21 22.80 2.93
C ILE A 291 -19.72 22.60 3.03
N PRO A 292 -20.55 23.34 2.27
CA PRO A 292 -22.00 23.15 2.27
C PRO A 292 -22.43 21.69 2.01
N MET A 293 -23.51 21.26 2.66
CA MET A 293 -24.03 19.89 2.56
C MET A 293 -24.64 19.56 1.20
N ASP A 294 -24.91 20.57 0.38
CA ASP A 294 -25.47 20.48 -0.97
C ASP A 294 -24.41 20.46 -2.07
N VAL A 295 -23.12 20.36 -1.74
CA VAL A 295 -22.03 20.12 -2.71
C VAL A 295 -21.87 18.61 -2.91
N LEU A 296 -22.48 18.02 -3.93
CA LEU A 296 -22.46 16.57 -4.19
C LEU A 296 -21.73 16.18 -5.48
N THR A 297 -21.63 17.09 -6.44
CA THR A 297 -21.07 16.80 -7.78
C THR A 297 -19.73 17.48 -7.99
N PRO A 298 -18.89 16.98 -8.93
CA PRO A 298 -17.62 17.65 -9.27
C PRO A 298 -17.82 19.10 -9.73
N THR A 299 -18.92 19.39 -10.44
CA THR A 299 -19.27 20.75 -10.86
C THR A 299 -19.54 21.65 -9.66
N GLU A 300 -20.30 21.17 -8.68
CA GLU A 300 -20.61 21.95 -7.47
C GLU A 300 -19.38 22.18 -6.61
N LEU A 301 -18.52 21.16 -6.47
CA LEU A 301 -17.27 21.31 -5.74
C LEU A 301 -16.33 22.28 -6.46
N MET A 302 -16.25 22.21 -7.79
CA MET A 302 -15.50 23.19 -8.58
C MET A 302 -16.00 24.62 -8.37
N ASN A 303 -17.32 24.85 -8.42
CA ASN A 303 -17.92 26.17 -8.20
C ASN A 303 -17.64 26.68 -6.78
N TRP A 304 -17.73 25.80 -5.78
CA TRP A 304 -17.36 26.12 -4.40
C TRP A 304 -15.88 26.49 -4.31
N CYS A 305 -14.99 25.71 -4.93
CA CYS A 305 -13.56 26.00 -4.95
C CYS A 305 -13.26 27.35 -5.63
N GLN A 306 -13.88 27.64 -6.78
CA GLN A 306 -13.71 28.92 -7.50
C GLN A 306 -14.18 30.13 -6.68
N SER A 307 -15.17 29.94 -5.80
CA SER A 307 -15.71 31.01 -4.96
C SER A 307 -14.83 31.29 -3.73
N ASN A 308 -13.98 30.33 -3.32
CA ASN A 308 -13.23 30.40 -2.06
C ASN A 308 -11.70 30.37 -2.25
N TYR A 309 -11.19 29.93 -3.40
CA TYR A 309 -9.77 29.68 -3.65
C TYR A 309 -9.35 30.10 -5.05
N CYS A 310 -8.05 30.35 -5.22
CA CYS A 310 -7.46 30.69 -6.51
C CYS A 310 -7.30 29.44 -7.39
N VAL A 311 -7.73 29.53 -8.65
CA VAL A 311 -7.50 28.48 -9.66
C VAL A 311 -6.06 28.55 -10.14
N ILE A 312 -5.36 27.41 -10.16
CA ILE A 312 -4.05 27.28 -10.78
C ILE A 312 -4.18 26.36 -11.99
N LEU A 313 -4.00 26.94 -13.18
CA LEU A 313 -3.85 26.17 -14.41
C LEU A 313 -2.41 25.65 -14.48
N LYS A 314 -2.23 24.34 -14.37
CA LYS A 314 -0.95 23.67 -14.61
C LYS A 314 -1.01 23.01 -15.98
N ASN A 315 -0.16 23.47 -16.90
CA ASN A 315 0.05 22.84 -18.21
C ASN A 315 0.83 21.54 -18.08
#